data_AF-E1R0F3-F1
#
_entry.id   AF-E1R0F3-F1
#
_cell.length_a   1.000
_cell.length_b   1.000
_cell.length_c   1.000
_cell.angle_alpha   90.00
_cell.angle_beta   90.00
_cell.angle_gamma   90.00
#
_symmetry.space_group_name_H-M   'P 1'
#
loop_
_entity.id
_entity.type
_entity.pdbx_description
1 polymer ?
#
loop_
_entity_poly.entity_id
_entity_poly.type
_entity_poly.pdbx_seq_one_letter_code
_entity_poly.pdbx_strand_id
1 'polypeptide(L)' 'MSEGPTKTWICGKCGTTVERWPGESDVTCTCGAEYNASGQRLRDDWRGNPSTWDDEIGDLEGYEIQHANDV' A
#
# COMPACT_ATOMS: atom_id res chain seq x y z
N MET A 1 -23.22 14.29 3.93
CA MET A 1 -22.14 13.69 3.13
C MET A 1 -20.96 14.64 3.23
N SER A 2 -19.77 14.17 3.61
CA SER A 2 -18.58 15.02 3.71
C SER A 2 -18.09 15.39 2.31
N GLU A 3 -17.96 16.70 2.02
CA GLU A 3 -17.53 17.23 0.71
C GLU A 3 -16.00 17.21 0.51
N GLY A 4 -15.29 16.21 1.07
CA GLY A 4 -13.83 16.18 1.00
C GLY A 4 -13.20 14.88 1.49
N PRO A 5 -11.85 14.77 1.36
CA PRO A 5 -11.12 13.59 1.78
C PRO A 5 -11.18 13.39 3.30
N THR A 6 -11.25 12.12 3.71
CA THR A 6 -11.23 11.72 5.13
C THR A 6 -9.85 11.83 5.77
N LYS A 7 -8.80 11.62 4.99
CA LYS A 7 -7.40 11.74 5.40
C LYS A 7 -6.57 12.24 4.23
N THR A 8 -5.55 13.02 4.54
CA THR A 8 -4.55 13.44 3.57
C THR A 8 -3.16 13.31 4.18
N TRP A 9 -2.16 13.09 3.35
CA TRP A 9 -0.75 13.08 3.76
C TRP A 9 0.18 13.43 2.59
N ILE A 10 1.42 13.77 2.90
CA ILE A 10 2.46 13.99 1.89
C ILE A 10 3.05 12.65 1.48
N CYS A 11 3.12 12.39 0.18
CA CYS A 11 3.76 11.21 -0.35
C CYS A 11 5.27 11.23 -0.04
N GLY A 12 5.77 10.22 0.69
CA GLY A 12 7.19 10.08 0.99
C GLY A 12 8.10 9.80 -0.22
N LYS A 13 7.53 9.48 -1.39
CA LYS A 13 8.28 9.21 -2.63
C LYS A 13 8.42 10.44 -3.53
N CYS A 14 7.32 11.16 -3.79
CA CYS A 14 7.32 12.30 -4.74
C CYS A 14 6.94 13.65 -4.11
N GLY A 15 6.55 13.69 -2.83
CA GLY A 15 6.19 14.93 -2.12
C GLY A 15 4.82 15.51 -2.44
N THR A 16 4.02 14.89 -3.32
CA THR A 16 2.66 15.36 -3.61
C THR A 16 1.67 14.94 -2.51
N THR A 17 0.59 15.70 -2.35
CA THR A 17 -0.51 15.33 -1.46
C THR A 17 -1.21 14.07 -1.97
N VAL A 18 -1.42 13.11 -1.08
CA VAL A 18 -2.31 11.96 -1.27
C VAL A 18 -3.60 12.25 -0.52
N GLU A 19 -4.73 12.01 -1.16
CA GLU A 19 -6.07 12.18 -0.61
C GLU A 19 -6.76 10.84 -0.53
N ARG A 20 -7.32 10.52 0.64
CA ARG A 20 -8.14 9.33 0.85
C ARG A 20 -9.58 9.72 1.16
N TRP A 21 -10.50 9.29 0.32
CA TRP A 21 -11.93 9.58 0.38
C TRP A 21 -12.68 8.52 1.23
N PRO A 22 -13.90 8.85 1.71
CA PRO A 22 -14.70 7.89 2.46
C PRO A 22 -14.95 6.60 1.67
N GLY A 23 -14.65 5.44 2.27
CA GLY A 23 -14.86 4.12 1.66
C GLY A 23 -13.64 3.52 0.94
N GLU A 24 -12.56 4.29 0.75
CA GLU A 24 -11.34 3.76 0.12
C GLU A 24 -10.53 2.90 1.09
N SER A 25 -9.91 1.82 0.59
CA SER A 25 -8.95 1.02 1.34
C SER A 25 -7.55 1.61 1.19
N ASP A 26 -6.73 0.98 0.34
CA ASP A 26 -5.42 1.45 -0.06
C ASP A 26 -5.58 2.48 -1.20
N VAL A 27 -4.72 3.49 -1.20
CA VAL A 27 -4.73 4.55 -2.20
C VAL A 27 -3.38 4.65 -2.89
N THR A 28 -3.44 4.84 -4.21
CA THR A 28 -2.25 4.98 -5.06
C THR A 28 -1.98 6.46 -5.31
N CYS A 29 -0.79 6.91 -4.92
CA CYS A 29 -0.28 8.22 -5.30
C CYS A 29 -0.01 8.24 -6.81
N THR A 30 -0.04 9.43 -7.42
CA THR A 30 0.26 9.62 -8.85
C THR A 30 1.65 9.15 -9.27
N CYS A 31 2.62 9.05 -8.34
CA CYS A 31 3.94 8.48 -8.58
C CYS A 31 4.00 6.95 -8.45
N GLY A 32 2.87 6.28 -8.24
CA GLY A 32 2.76 4.84 -8.02
C GLY A 32 3.09 4.35 -6.61
N ALA A 33 3.39 5.24 -5.66
CA ALA A 33 3.54 4.84 -4.25
C ALA A 33 2.16 4.55 -3.66
N GLU A 34 2.06 3.47 -2.89
CA GLU A 34 0.79 3.06 -2.30
C GLU A 34 0.79 3.16 -0.79
N TYR A 35 -0.39 3.40 -0.25
CA TYR A 35 -0.58 3.67 1.16
C TYR A 35 -1.84 2.99 1.64
N ASN A 36 -1.78 2.39 2.83
CA ASN A 36 -2.96 1.81 3.45
C ASN A 36 -3.92 2.88 3.99
N ALA A 37 -5.10 2.46 4.47
CA ALA A 37 -6.10 3.34 5.05
C ALA A 37 -5.62 4.14 6.30
N SER A 38 -4.49 3.73 6.89
CA SER A 38 -3.82 4.42 7.99
C SER A 38 -2.75 5.42 7.52
N GLY A 39 -2.52 5.55 6.21
CA GLY A 39 -1.52 6.45 5.63
C GLY A 39 -0.10 5.91 5.70
N GLN A 40 0.09 4.61 5.97
CA GLN A 40 1.42 3.99 5.98
C GLN A 40 1.79 3.57 4.55
N ARG A 41 3.01 3.92 4.13
CA ARG A 41 3.53 3.53 2.81
C ARG A 41 3.73 2.02 2.74
N LEU A 42 3.13 1.38 1.74
CA LEU A 42 3.37 -0.01 1.40
C LEU A 42 4.70 -0.14 0.65
N ARG A 43 5.34 -1.32 0.75
CA ARG A 43 6.53 -1.61 -0.07
C ARG A 43 6.18 -1.52 -1.55
N ASP A 44 7.10 -1.08 -2.40
CA ASP A 44 6.79 -0.89 -3.83
C ASP A 44 6.42 -2.21 -4.53
N ASP A 45 6.82 -3.34 -3.96
CA ASP A 45 6.60 -4.71 -4.45
C ASP A 45 5.57 -5.49 -3.61
N TRP A 46 4.80 -4.84 -2.73
CA TRP A 46 3.96 -5.54 -1.75
C TRP A 46 2.97 -6.54 -2.37
N ARG A 47 2.50 -6.28 -3.61
CA ARG A 47 1.61 -7.16 -4.38
C ARG A 47 2.28 -8.42 -4.92
N GLY A 48 3.60 -8.57 -4.77
CA GLY A 48 4.28 -9.83 -5.08
C GLY A 48 4.22 -10.84 -3.94
N ASN A 49 3.79 -10.42 -2.74
CA ASN A 49 3.69 -11.29 -1.58
C ASN A 49 2.47 -12.22 -1.72
N PRO A 50 2.65 -13.56 -1.77
CA PRO A 50 1.54 -14.50 -1.89
C PRO A 50 0.49 -14.41 -0.79
N SER A 51 0.85 -13.92 0.41
CA SER A 51 -0.11 -13.70 1.50
C SER A 51 -1.23 -12.71 1.13
N THR A 52 -1.07 -11.96 0.04
CA THR A 52 -2.09 -11.03 -0.47
C THR A 52 -3.23 -11.72 -1.20
N TRP A 53 -3.09 -12.99 -1.64
CA TRP A 53 -4.15 -13.75 -2.31
C TRP A 53 -4.31 -15.21 -1.82
N ASP A 54 -3.33 -15.76 -1.10
CA ASP A 54 -3.35 -17.11 -0.55
C ASP A 54 -3.49 -17.02 0.98
N ASP A 55 -4.63 -17.48 1.51
CA ASP A 55 -4.96 -17.41 2.93
C ASP A 55 -4.25 -18.47 3.78
N GLU A 56 -3.57 -19.44 3.14
CA GLU A 56 -2.71 -20.42 3.82
C GLU A 56 -1.29 -19.88 4.07
N ILE A 57 -0.90 -18.78 3.41
CA ILE A 57 0.45 -18.20 3.50
C ILE A 57 0.45 -16.95 4.41
N GLY A 58 1.29 -16.99 5.44
CA GLY A 58 1.48 -15.85 6.34
C GLY A 58 2.33 -14.72 5.73
N ASP A 59 2.18 -13.50 6.26
CA ASP A 59 2.88 -12.31 5.74
C ASP A 59 4.41 -12.46 5.66
N LEU A 60 5.02 -13.09 6.67
CA LEU A 60 6.46 -13.32 6.71
C LEU A 60 6.89 -14.39 5.71
N GLU A 61 6.18 -15.51 5.66
CA GLU A 61 6.47 -16.61 4.73
C GLU A 61 6.33 -16.15 3.28
N GLY A 62 5.26 -15.42 2.96
CA GLY A 62 5.08 -14.91 1.62
C GLY A 62 6.12 -13.85 1.22
N TYR A 63 6.62 -13.06 2.18
CA TYR A 63 7.80 -12.21 1.94
C TYR A 63 9.04 -13.04 1.62
N GLU A 64 9.32 -14.09 2.40
CA GLU A 64 10.45 -14.98 2.15
C GLU A 64 10.35 -15.68 0.77
N ILE A 65 9.16 -16.13 0.39
CA ILE A 65 8.88 -16.72 -0.94
C ILE A 65 9.14 -15.69 -2.06
N GLN A 66 8.62 -14.47 -1.90
CA GLN A 66 8.77 -13.40 -2.88
C GLN A 66 10.25 -13.07 -3.17
N HIS A 67 11.09 -13.10 -2.13
CA HIS A 67 12.50 -12.71 -2.20
C HIS A 67 13.47 -13.89 -2.22
N ALA A 68 12.99 -15.12 -2.39
CA ALA A 68 13.82 -16.34 -2.33
C ALA A 68 14.97 -16.39 -3.35
N ASN A 69 14.91 -15.57 -4.41
CA ASN A 69 15.90 -15.53 -5.49
C ASN A 69 16.47 -14.12 -5.75
N ASP A 70 16.32 -13.20 -4.80
CA ASP A 70 16.91 -11.87 -4.93
C ASP A 70 18.45 -11.97 -4.81
N VAL A 71 19.17 -11.24 -5.66
CA VAL A 71 20.63 -11.25 -5.79
C VAL A 71 21.31 -10.06 -5.14
#